data_AF-A0AA43A108-F1
#
_entry.id   AF-A0AA43A108-F1
#
_cell.length_a   1.000
_cell.length_b   1.000
_cell.length_c   1.000
_cell.angle_alpha   90.00
_cell.angle_beta   90.00
_cell.angle_gamma   90.00
#
_symmetry.space_group_name_H-M   'P 1'
#
loop_
_entity.id
_entity.type
_entity.pdbx_description
1 polymer ?
#
loop_
_entity_poly.entity_id
_entity_poly.type
_entity_poly.pdbx_seq_one_letter_code
_entity_poly.pdbx_strand_id
1 'polypeptide(L)'
;MPDFSKRFARLFLAFSILFHGQVFASSVVLPTETRIYIETMEDLVAKGDRVSQGQLVASKVWRDVVIDGVVVVKAGTPVISRVDSVKRRQIAGVKGQMTIGAYETQSIDGQTIQLSGGYHKEGKSRMAVAITLGVLLIIPIFIPGEAAELPSGTIFDAYVEKDWNIATAGVPRVETIDLSYLESDIEAELLYDKLAEEEKPKYFEFQITVPADAPREFVIDRINSEEIKPLKLKVLSEAEIEDEAVINARIKIKTLVKKFDKGINFIEIANSGSSERVSTRLMVDIEI
;
A
#
# COMPACT_ATOMS: atom_id res chain seq x y z
N MET A 1 -53.70 -64.83 -2.94
CA MET A 1 -53.44 -63.62 -2.12
C MET A 1 -52.31 -62.83 -2.77
N PRO A 2 -52.44 -61.51 -3.00
CA PRO A 2 -51.48 -60.72 -3.78
C PRO A 2 -50.19 -60.42 -2.99
N ASP A 3 -49.06 -60.49 -3.69
CA ASP A 3 -47.68 -60.33 -3.21
C ASP A 3 -47.40 -58.89 -2.72
N PHE A 4 -47.55 -58.67 -1.41
CA PHE A 4 -47.41 -57.37 -0.74
C PHE A 4 -45.95 -56.87 -0.68
N SER A 5 -44.98 -57.76 -0.92
CA SER A 5 -43.54 -57.48 -0.75
C SER A 5 -42.96 -56.57 -1.84
N LYS A 6 -43.54 -56.59 -3.05
CA LYS A 6 -43.02 -55.85 -4.21
C LYS A 6 -43.53 -54.41 -4.30
N ARG A 7 -44.54 -54.04 -3.51
CA ARG A 7 -45.08 -52.66 -3.46
C ARG A 7 -44.27 -51.77 -2.52
N PHE A 8 -43.72 -52.32 -1.44
CA PHE A 8 -42.89 -51.57 -0.49
C PHE A 8 -41.50 -51.24 -1.06
N ALA A 9 -40.89 -52.16 -1.81
CA ALA A 9 -39.58 -51.94 -2.44
C ALA A 9 -39.58 -50.85 -3.53
N ARG A 10 -40.74 -50.58 -4.15
CA ARG A 10 -40.89 -49.48 -5.13
C ARG A 10 -41.19 -48.13 -4.50
N LEU A 11 -41.67 -48.10 -3.25
CA LEU A 11 -41.95 -46.86 -2.53
C LEU A 11 -40.68 -46.25 -1.90
N PHE A 12 -39.69 -47.08 -1.56
CA PHE A 12 -38.40 -46.60 -1.02
C PHE A 12 -37.42 -46.10 -2.08
N LEU A 13 -37.58 -46.49 -3.34
CA LEU A 13 -36.73 -46.01 -4.44
C LEU A 13 -37.14 -44.62 -4.96
N ALA A 14 -38.29 -44.09 -4.52
CA ALA A 14 -38.79 -42.77 -4.92
C ALA A 14 -38.44 -41.64 -3.94
N PHE A 15 -37.84 -41.93 -2.79
CA PHE A 15 -37.54 -40.92 -1.76
C PHE A 15 -36.07 -40.42 -1.78
N SER A 16 -35.25 -40.85 -2.73
CA SER A 16 -33.81 -40.55 -2.74
C SER A 16 -33.38 -39.38 -3.65
N ILE A 17 -34.31 -38.58 -4.21
CA ILE A 17 -33.98 -37.52 -5.20
C ILE A 17 -34.29 -36.08 -4.72
N LEU A 18 -34.66 -35.86 -3.46
CA LEU A 18 -35.00 -34.50 -2.98
C LEU A 18 -34.28 -34.11 -1.70
N PHE A 19 -32.97 -34.29 -1.68
CA PHE A 19 -32.09 -33.41 -0.90
C PHE A 19 -31.25 -32.60 -1.88
N HIS A 20 -31.92 -31.78 -2.69
CA HIS A 20 -31.25 -30.63 -3.31
C HIS A 20 -30.89 -29.70 -2.15
N GLY A 21 -29.68 -29.86 -1.60
CA GLY A 21 -29.11 -28.90 -0.68
C GLY A 21 -29.24 -27.52 -1.32
N GLN A 22 -30.08 -26.67 -0.74
CA GLN A 22 -30.16 -25.28 -1.13
C GLN A 22 -28.82 -24.67 -0.73
N VAL A 23 -27.87 -24.61 -1.66
CA VAL A 23 -26.67 -23.81 -1.50
C VAL A 23 -27.16 -22.37 -1.60
N PHE A 24 -27.39 -21.72 -0.45
CA PHE A 24 -27.62 -20.29 -0.42
C PHE A 24 -26.33 -19.63 -0.89
N ALA A 25 -26.36 -19.04 -2.08
CA ALA A 25 -25.32 -18.17 -2.56
C ALA A 25 -25.32 -16.92 -1.67
N SER A 26 -24.41 -16.89 -0.69
CA SER A 26 -24.10 -15.66 0.04
C SER A 26 -23.29 -14.75 -0.88
N SER A 27 -23.59 -13.45 -0.87
CA SER A 27 -22.88 -12.44 -1.64
C SER A 27 -22.67 -11.18 -0.81
N VAL A 28 -21.60 -10.44 -1.11
CA VAL A 28 -21.28 -9.14 -0.52
C VAL A 28 -21.14 -8.11 -1.63
N VAL A 29 -21.62 -6.89 -1.41
CA VAL A 29 -21.45 -5.79 -2.36
C VAL A 29 -20.07 -5.17 -2.12
N LEU A 30 -19.20 -5.18 -3.12
CA LEU A 30 -18.01 -4.33 -3.17
C LEU A 30 -18.42 -2.97 -3.76
N PRO A 31 -18.49 -1.89 -2.97
CA PRO A 31 -18.97 -0.60 -3.45
C PRO A 31 -18.00 0.06 -4.44
N THR A 32 -18.53 0.88 -5.33
CA THR A 32 -17.75 1.87 -6.07
C THR A 32 -16.95 2.78 -5.13
N GLU A 33 -15.85 3.35 -5.61
CA GLU A 33 -14.90 4.18 -4.86
C GLU A 33 -14.23 3.45 -3.68
N THR A 34 -14.42 2.14 -3.54
CA THR A 34 -13.62 1.35 -2.59
C THR A 34 -12.15 1.45 -2.99
N ARG A 35 -11.32 1.97 -2.08
CA ARG A 35 -9.89 2.11 -2.30
C ARG A 35 -9.19 0.75 -2.24
N ILE A 36 -8.35 0.49 -3.23
CA ILE A 36 -7.47 -0.68 -3.32
C ILE A 36 -6.03 -0.17 -3.45
N TYR A 37 -5.17 -0.66 -2.56
CA TYR A 37 -3.73 -0.37 -2.60
C TYR A 37 -3.03 -1.35 -3.53
N ILE A 38 -2.20 -0.84 -4.43
CA ILE A 38 -1.52 -1.62 -5.44
C ILE A 38 -0.02 -1.44 -5.26
N GLU A 39 0.72 -2.55 -5.23
CA GLU A 39 2.18 -2.60 -5.13
C GLU A 39 2.78 -2.98 -6.49
N THR A 40 3.75 -2.20 -6.98
CA THR A 40 4.57 -2.58 -8.14
C THR A 40 5.55 -3.70 -7.76
N MET A 41 5.83 -4.60 -8.71
CA MET A 41 6.73 -5.74 -8.52
C MET A 41 8.01 -5.65 -9.37
N GLU A 42 8.20 -4.54 -10.07
CA GLU A 42 9.36 -4.30 -10.91
C GLU A 42 9.81 -2.84 -10.87
N ASP A 43 11.09 -2.63 -11.20
CA ASP A 43 11.68 -1.30 -11.31
C ASP A 43 11.39 -0.70 -12.69
N LEU A 44 10.88 0.53 -12.71
CA LEU A 44 10.65 1.31 -13.93
C LEU A 44 11.48 2.58 -13.92
N VAL A 45 12.22 2.81 -15.00
CA VAL A 45 13.11 3.97 -15.12
C VAL A 45 12.85 4.68 -16.45
N ALA A 46 12.38 5.94 -16.40
CA ALA A 46 12.12 6.79 -17.56
C ALA A 46 13.43 7.32 -18.22
N LYS A 47 14.31 6.40 -18.65
CA LYS A 47 15.62 6.68 -19.25
C LYS A 47 15.81 5.85 -20.52
N GLY A 48 16.11 6.53 -21.64
CA GLY A 48 16.27 5.86 -22.94
C GLY A 48 14.98 5.16 -23.35
N ASP A 49 15.10 3.93 -23.84
CA ASP A 49 13.95 3.11 -24.29
C ASP A 49 13.58 2.02 -23.28
N ARG A 50 13.98 2.19 -22.01
CA ARG A 50 13.70 1.22 -20.95
C ARG A 50 12.24 1.13 -20.55
N VAL A 51 11.48 2.21 -20.75
CA VAL A 51 10.06 2.29 -20.43
C VAL A 51 9.33 2.99 -21.57
N SER A 52 8.21 2.44 -22.00
CA SER A 52 7.35 3.00 -23.06
C SER A 52 5.91 3.12 -22.60
N GLN A 53 5.19 4.08 -23.16
CA GLN A 53 3.74 4.20 -22.94
C GLN A 53 3.02 2.93 -23.42
N GLY A 54 2.04 2.47 -22.65
CA GLY A 54 1.29 1.25 -22.89
C GLY A 54 1.97 -0.04 -22.41
N GLN A 55 3.22 0.04 -21.93
CA GLN A 55 3.91 -1.09 -21.32
C GLN A 55 3.14 -1.57 -20.09
N LEU A 56 2.92 -2.89 -19.99
CA LEU A 56 2.36 -3.52 -18.80
C LEU A 56 3.34 -3.41 -17.64
N VAL A 57 2.80 -3.18 -16.45
CA VAL A 57 3.56 -3.11 -15.21
C VAL A 57 3.15 -4.28 -14.34
N ALA A 58 4.12 -5.09 -13.92
CA ALA A 58 3.88 -6.16 -12.97
C ALA A 58 3.45 -5.56 -11.62
N SER A 59 2.20 -5.79 -11.24
CA SER A 59 1.59 -5.22 -10.04
C SER A 59 0.70 -6.24 -9.33
N LYS A 60 0.51 -6.06 -8.03
CA LYS A 60 -0.38 -6.88 -7.20
C LYS A 60 -1.14 -6.02 -6.19
N VAL A 61 -2.26 -6.52 -5.70
CA VAL A 61 -2.98 -5.94 -4.56
C VAL A 61 -2.08 -6.04 -3.32
N TRP A 62 -1.86 -4.93 -2.63
CA TRP A 62 -0.92 -4.87 -1.51
C TRP A 62 -1.46 -5.53 -0.23
N ARG A 63 -2.73 -5.27 0.09
CA ARG A 63 -3.41 -5.82 1.28
C ARG A 63 -4.83 -6.28 0.95
N ASP A 64 -5.37 -7.17 1.77
CA ASP A 64 -6.74 -7.66 1.62
C ASP A 64 -7.74 -6.50 1.57
N VAL A 65 -8.67 -6.55 0.62
CA VAL A 65 -9.83 -5.67 0.58
C VAL A 65 -10.96 -6.41 1.28
N VAL A 66 -11.38 -5.88 2.41
CA VAL A 66 -12.38 -6.50 3.29
C VAL A 66 -13.64 -5.65 3.30
N ILE A 67 -14.79 -6.27 3.03
CA ILE A 67 -16.12 -5.65 3.14
C ILE A 67 -16.96 -6.52 4.07
N ASP A 68 -17.57 -5.90 5.08
CA ASP A 68 -18.41 -6.58 6.08
C ASP A 68 -17.72 -7.82 6.72
N GLY A 69 -16.41 -7.71 6.98
CA GLY A 69 -15.60 -8.79 7.56
C GLY A 69 -15.26 -9.93 6.60
N VAL A 70 -15.57 -9.80 5.30
CA VAL A 70 -15.24 -10.78 4.26
C VAL A 70 -14.18 -10.21 3.32
N VAL A 71 -13.09 -10.95 3.12
CA VAL A 71 -12.09 -10.63 2.09
C VAL A 71 -12.72 -10.80 0.71
N VAL A 72 -12.89 -9.71 -0.04
CA VAL A 72 -13.48 -9.70 -1.39
C VAL A 72 -12.43 -9.68 -2.49
N VAL A 73 -11.25 -9.13 -2.20
CA VAL A 73 -10.05 -9.18 -3.06
C VAL A 73 -8.86 -9.48 -2.16
N LYS A 74 -8.08 -10.53 -2.49
CA LYS A 74 -6.94 -10.96 -1.67
C LYS A 74 -5.68 -10.14 -1.96
N ALA A 75 -4.87 -9.90 -0.94
CA ALA A 75 -3.49 -9.48 -1.08
C ALA A 75 -2.74 -10.43 -2.01
N GLY A 76 -1.83 -9.88 -2.82
CA GLY A 76 -1.10 -10.62 -3.83
C GLY A 76 -1.87 -10.89 -5.12
N THR A 77 -3.18 -10.58 -5.20
CA THR A 77 -3.94 -10.74 -6.44
C THR A 77 -3.31 -9.87 -7.55
N PRO A 78 -3.00 -10.43 -8.73
CA PRO A 78 -2.41 -9.66 -9.83
C PRO A 78 -3.30 -8.51 -10.27
N VAL A 79 -2.68 -7.37 -10.59
CA VAL A 79 -3.36 -6.19 -11.12
C VAL A 79 -2.85 -5.90 -12.52
N ILE A 80 -3.78 -5.64 -13.44
CA ILE A 80 -3.45 -5.12 -14.76
C ILE A 80 -3.12 -3.63 -14.62
N SER A 81 -1.83 -3.33 -14.55
CA SER A 81 -1.30 -1.97 -14.57
C SER A 81 -0.56 -1.70 -15.88
N ARG A 82 -0.53 -0.44 -16.31
CA ARG A 82 0.26 -0.02 -17.47
C ARG A 82 0.80 1.40 -17.32
N VAL A 83 1.83 1.70 -18.08
CA VAL A 83 2.40 3.04 -18.15
C VAL A 83 1.51 3.93 -19.03
N ASP A 84 0.81 4.87 -18.41
CA ASP A 84 -0.12 5.79 -19.08
C ASP A 84 0.60 6.88 -19.86
N SER A 85 1.73 7.37 -19.34
CA SER A 85 2.55 8.36 -20.03
C SER A 85 4.01 8.30 -19.57
N VAL A 86 4.93 8.64 -20.48
CA VAL A 86 6.35 8.77 -20.18
C VAL A 86 6.89 10.02 -20.84
N LYS A 87 7.48 10.91 -20.05
CA LYS A 87 8.32 12.01 -20.53
C LYS A 87 9.77 11.70 -20.16
N ARG A 88 10.62 11.56 -21.17
CA ARG A 88 12.04 11.32 -20.95
C ARG A 88 12.73 12.58 -20.43
N ARG A 89 13.73 12.42 -19.57
CA ARG A 89 14.63 13.51 -19.19
C ARG A 89 15.33 14.09 -20.44
N GLN A 90 15.60 15.38 -20.43
CA GLN A 90 16.36 16.03 -21.51
C GLN A 90 17.61 16.73 -20.98
N ILE A 91 18.47 17.15 -21.92
CA ILE A 91 19.55 18.10 -21.65
C ILE A 91 18.96 19.46 -21.23
N ALA A 92 19.80 20.36 -20.72
CA ALA A 92 19.39 21.62 -20.06
C ALA A 92 18.54 21.41 -18.78
N GLY A 93 18.71 20.28 -18.10
CA GLY A 93 18.19 20.02 -16.76
C GLY A 93 16.70 19.64 -16.69
N VAL A 94 16.05 19.41 -17.83
CA VAL A 94 14.63 19.00 -17.90
C VAL A 94 14.47 17.59 -17.34
N LYS A 95 13.63 17.48 -16.30
CA LYS A 95 13.32 16.21 -15.62
C LYS A 95 12.48 15.26 -16.48
N GLY A 96 12.63 13.96 -16.23
CA GLY A 96 11.69 12.95 -16.72
C GLY A 96 10.44 12.87 -15.86
N GLN A 97 9.35 12.34 -16.41
CA GLN A 97 8.08 12.08 -15.74
C GLN A 97 7.53 10.73 -16.20
N MET A 98 6.77 10.06 -15.35
CA MET A 98 6.10 8.81 -15.65
C MET A 98 4.75 8.77 -14.93
N THR A 99 3.71 8.32 -15.61
CA THR A 99 2.41 8.01 -15.01
C THR A 99 2.10 6.54 -15.24
N ILE A 100 1.61 5.86 -14.22
CA ILE A 100 1.13 4.48 -14.29
C ILE A 100 -0.33 4.47 -13.86
N GLY A 101 -1.16 3.75 -14.58
CA GLY A 101 -2.55 3.50 -14.22
C GLY A 101 -2.77 2.05 -13.81
N ALA A 102 -3.76 1.82 -12.95
CA ALA A 102 -4.28 0.49 -12.64
C ALA A 102 -5.71 0.37 -13.14
N TYR A 103 -6.03 -0.78 -13.75
CA TYR A 103 -7.23 -0.93 -14.57
C TYR A 103 -8.11 -2.07 -14.14
N GLU A 104 -7.53 -3.22 -13.81
CA GLU A 104 -8.31 -4.42 -13.51
C GLU A 104 -7.62 -5.28 -12.45
N THR A 105 -8.40 -5.88 -11.57
CA THR A 105 -7.98 -6.96 -10.66
C THR A 105 -9.06 -8.05 -10.62
N GLN A 106 -8.87 -9.11 -9.84
CA GLN A 106 -9.88 -10.16 -9.66
C GLN A 106 -10.39 -10.24 -8.22
N SER A 107 -11.69 -10.42 -8.05
CA SER A 107 -12.28 -10.80 -6.77
C SER A 107 -12.08 -12.28 -6.46
N ILE A 108 -12.40 -12.67 -5.22
CA ILE A 108 -12.31 -14.05 -4.73
C ILE A 108 -13.16 -15.07 -5.50
N ASP A 109 -14.21 -14.63 -6.19
CA ASP A 109 -15.07 -15.46 -7.05
C ASP A 109 -14.68 -15.39 -8.54
N GLY A 110 -13.56 -14.74 -8.86
CA GLY A 110 -12.99 -14.65 -10.20
C GLY A 110 -13.61 -13.57 -11.09
N GLN A 111 -14.46 -12.69 -10.57
CA GLN A 111 -14.94 -11.54 -11.35
C GLN A 111 -13.81 -10.52 -11.57
N THR A 112 -13.74 -9.96 -12.77
CA THR A 112 -12.80 -8.88 -13.09
C THR A 112 -13.34 -7.55 -12.59
N ILE A 113 -12.68 -6.99 -11.58
CA ILE A 113 -13.04 -5.71 -10.97
C ILE A 113 -12.31 -4.59 -11.71
N GLN A 114 -13.08 -3.65 -12.28
CA GLN A 114 -12.53 -2.46 -12.94
C GLN A 114 -12.11 -1.42 -11.91
N LEU A 115 -10.92 -0.88 -12.11
CA LEU A 115 -10.25 0.09 -11.26
C LEU A 115 -9.94 1.36 -12.03
N SER A 116 -9.99 2.48 -11.33
CA SER A 116 -9.48 3.77 -11.78
C SER A 116 -8.47 4.29 -10.77
N GLY A 117 -7.41 4.94 -11.24
CA GLY A 117 -6.36 5.46 -10.38
C GLY A 117 -4.98 5.08 -10.88
N GLY A 118 -3.97 5.50 -10.14
CA GLY A 118 -2.61 5.45 -10.64
C GLY A 118 -1.64 6.29 -9.83
N TYR A 119 -0.41 6.31 -10.32
CA TYR A 119 0.70 7.01 -9.69
C TYR A 119 1.43 7.89 -10.71
N HIS A 120 1.76 9.11 -10.30
CA HIS A 120 2.55 10.04 -11.10
C HIS A 120 3.89 10.31 -10.43
N LYS A 121 4.99 9.93 -11.09
CA LYS A 121 6.35 10.12 -10.62
C LYS A 121 7.10 11.13 -11.48
N GLU A 122 7.82 12.04 -10.83
CA GLU A 122 8.70 12.99 -11.49
C GLU A 122 10.15 12.83 -11.01
N GLY A 123 11.11 12.97 -11.92
CA GLY A 123 12.52 13.12 -11.56
C GLY A 123 12.84 14.52 -11.04
N LYS A 124 14.02 14.73 -10.44
CA LYS A 124 14.42 16.07 -9.98
C LYS A 124 14.86 16.96 -11.15
N SER A 125 14.34 18.18 -11.16
CA SER A 125 14.73 19.20 -12.15
C SER A 125 16.10 19.80 -11.81
N ARG A 126 16.97 19.92 -12.81
CA ARG A 126 18.26 20.63 -12.70
C ARG A 126 18.32 21.87 -13.58
N MET A 127 17.16 22.36 -14.04
CA MET A 127 17.07 23.53 -14.93
C MET A 127 17.69 24.79 -14.34
N ALA A 128 17.51 25.05 -13.04
CA ALA A 128 18.10 26.23 -12.40
C ALA A 128 19.63 26.24 -12.49
N VAL A 129 20.27 25.09 -12.21
CA VAL A 129 21.72 24.90 -12.34
C VAL A 129 22.17 25.06 -13.78
N ALA A 130 21.41 24.49 -14.72
CA ALA A 130 21.65 24.62 -16.15
C ALA A 130 21.64 26.08 -16.62
N ILE A 131 20.63 26.85 -16.24
CA ILE A 131 20.51 28.26 -16.59
C ILE A 131 21.67 29.06 -15.99
N THR A 132 21.97 28.88 -14.70
CA THR A 132 23.07 29.60 -14.03
C THR A 132 24.41 29.35 -14.70
N LEU A 133 24.74 28.09 -15.02
CA LEU A 133 26.00 27.76 -15.68
C LEU A 133 26.05 28.25 -17.13
N GLY A 134 24.96 28.17 -17.88
CA GLY A 134 24.92 28.66 -19.25
C GLY A 134 25.12 30.17 -19.36
N VAL A 135 24.53 30.94 -18.44
CA VAL A 135 24.71 32.40 -18.38
C VAL A 135 26.14 32.77 -17.97
N LEU A 136 26.71 32.08 -16.96
CA LEU A 136 28.05 32.39 -16.45
C LEU A 136 29.17 31.99 -17.40
N LEU A 137 29.04 30.86 -18.08
CA LEU A 137 30.14 30.24 -18.83
C LEU A 137 30.00 30.39 -20.35
N ILE A 138 28.85 30.86 -20.87
CA ILE A 138 28.58 31.02 -22.32
C ILE A 138 28.89 29.73 -23.10
N ILE A 139 28.70 28.57 -22.46
CA ILE A 139 28.88 27.25 -23.08
C ILE A 139 27.52 26.61 -23.35
N PRO A 140 27.38 25.82 -24.43
CA PRO A 140 26.19 24.99 -24.64
C PRO A 140 25.98 24.05 -23.44
N ILE A 141 24.77 24.08 -22.87
CA ILE A 141 24.46 23.39 -21.61
C ILE A 141 24.10 21.92 -21.88
N PHE A 142 25.01 21.01 -21.53
CA PHE A 142 24.81 19.56 -21.61
C PHE A 142 24.45 18.90 -20.28
N ILE A 143 23.82 19.63 -19.37
CA ILE A 143 23.45 19.10 -18.05
C ILE A 143 22.12 18.33 -18.18
N PRO A 144 22.09 17.01 -17.96
CA PRO A 144 20.84 16.25 -18.00
C PRO A 144 20.02 16.48 -16.73
N GLY A 145 18.69 16.48 -16.85
CA GLY A 145 17.80 16.32 -15.69
C GLY A 145 17.87 14.91 -15.09
N GLU A 146 17.15 14.65 -13.99
CA GLU A 146 17.01 13.29 -13.46
C GLU A 146 15.84 12.56 -14.12
N ALA A 147 15.95 11.23 -14.23
CA ALA A 147 14.88 10.39 -14.73
C ALA A 147 13.81 10.22 -13.64
N ALA A 148 12.57 9.95 -14.04
CA ALA A 148 11.57 9.41 -13.11
C ALA A 148 11.90 7.94 -12.89
N GLU A 149 12.09 7.56 -11.63
CA GLU A 149 12.39 6.20 -11.20
C GLU A 149 11.29 5.74 -10.26
N LEU A 150 10.67 4.61 -10.59
CA LEU A 150 9.67 3.96 -9.78
C LEU A 150 10.22 2.59 -9.36
N PRO A 151 10.67 2.44 -8.11
CA PRO A 151 11.19 1.16 -7.64
C PRO A 151 10.07 0.13 -7.48
N SER A 152 10.45 -1.14 -7.54
CA SER A 152 9.62 -2.24 -7.05
C SER A 152 9.23 -1.99 -5.59
N GLY A 153 8.02 -2.40 -5.21
CA GLY A 153 7.44 -2.15 -3.90
C GLY A 153 6.80 -0.77 -3.76
N THR A 154 6.70 0.02 -4.83
CA THR A 154 5.97 1.29 -4.76
C THR A 154 4.48 1.01 -4.65
N ILE A 155 3.84 1.62 -3.65
CA ILE A 155 2.40 1.46 -3.41
C ILE A 155 1.66 2.72 -3.82
N PHE A 156 0.53 2.54 -4.51
CA PHE A 156 -0.33 3.63 -4.95
C PHE A 156 -1.81 3.22 -4.87
N ASP A 157 -2.68 4.22 -4.89
CA ASP A 157 -4.13 4.03 -4.77
C ASP A 157 -4.79 3.80 -6.14
N ALA A 158 -5.76 2.89 -6.15
CA ALA A 158 -6.80 2.82 -7.15
C ALA A 158 -8.17 2.64 -6.48
N TYR A 159 -9.23 2.85 -7.24
CA TYR A 159 -10.60 2.93 -6.79
C TYR A 159 -11.47 2.06 -7.67
N VAL A 160 -12.36 1.28 -7.05
CA VAL A 160 -13.34 0.47 -7.77
C VAL A 160 -14.28 1.41 -8.57
N GLU A 161 -14.46 1.18 -9.86
CA GLU A 161 -15.23 2.11 -10.72
C GLU A 161 -16.76 2.00 -10.59
N LYS A 162 -17.26 0.87 -10.09
CA LYS A 162 -18.70 0.60 -9.93
C LYS A 162 -18.95 -0.47 -8.87
N ASP A 163 -20.19 -0.59 -8.41
CA ASP A 163 -20.57 -1.65 -7.48
C ASP A 163 -20.45 -3.04 -8.12
N TRP A 164 -19.97 -4.01 -7.33
CA TRP A 164 -19.89 -5.43 -7.72
C TRP A 164 -20.55 -6.31 -6.67
N ASN A 165 -21.36 -7.28 -7.09
CA ASN A 165 -21.89 -8.32 -6.21
C ASN A 165 -20.95 -9.52 -6.23
N ILE A 166 -20.17 -9.71 -5.17
CA ILE A 166 -19.16 -10.76 -5.07
C ILE A 166 -19.77 -11.97 -4.36
N ALA A 167 -19.72 -13.13 -5.00
CA ALA A 167 -20.17 -14.39 -4.40
C ALA A 167 -19.16 -14.85 -3.32
N THR A 168 -19.67 -15.19 -2.14
CA THR A 168 -18.85 -15.59 -0.97
C THR A 168 -19.07 -17.06 -0.56
N ALA A 169 -19.98 -17.77 -1.24
CA ALA A 169 -20.27 -19.17 -0.95
C ALA A 169 -19.05 -20.07 -1.27
N GLY A 170 -18.48 -20.71 -0.25
CA GLY A 170 -17.33 -21.63 -0.38
C GLY A 170 -15.98 -21.03 -0.02
N VAL A 171 -15.91 -19.71 0.24
CA VAL A 171 -14.74 -19.11 0.90
C VAL A 171 -14.95 -19.32 2.41
N PRO A 172 -14.07 -20.05 3.12
CA PRO A 172 -14.16 -20.11 4.58
C PRO A 172 -14.14 -18.66 5.08
N ARG A 173 -15.14 -18.28 5.89
CA ARG A 173 -15.02 -17.10 6.73
C ARG A 173 -13.86 -17.41 7.66
N VAL A 174 -12.68 -16.94 7.27
CA VAL A 174 -11.57 -16.94 8.18
C VAL A 174 -11.86 -15.76 9.09
N GLU A 175 -12.45 -16.05 10.25
CA GLU A 175 -12.31 -15.17 11.41
C GLU A 175 -10.85 -15.31 11.87
N THR A 176 -9.93 -14.86 11.01
CA THR A 176 -8.54 -14.71 11.40
C THR A 176 -8.50 -13.49 12.27
N ILE A 177 -8.27 -13.72 13.55
CA ILE A 177 -7.67 -12.71 14.40
C ILE A 177 -6.27 -12.55 13.80
N ASP A 178 -6.04 -11.42 13.15
CA ASP A 178 -4.72 -11.03 12.69
C ASP A 178 -3.86 -10.85 13.93
N LEU A 179 -3.04 -11.85 14.28
CA LEU A 179 -2.10 -11.81 15.41
C LEU A 179 -0.70 -11.36 14.98
N SER A 180 -0.52 -10.84 13.76
CA SER A 180 0.80 -10.37 13.31
C SER A 180 1.31 -9.20 14.16
N TYR A 181 0.43 -8.51 14.89
CA TYR A 181 0.78 -7.57 15.95
C TYR A 181 1.60 -8.20 17.09
N LEU A 182 1.45 -9.51 17.34
CA LEU A 182 2.27 -10.24 18.32
C LEU A 182 3.69 -10.56 17.82
N GLU A 183 3.99 -10.36 16.54
CA GLU A 183 5.32 -10.66 15.97
C GLU A 183 6.26 -9.45 15.95
N SER A 184 5.75 -8.22 16.11
CA SER A 184 6.59 -7.02 16.19
C SER A 184 6.60 -6.45 17.60
N ASP A 185 7.76 -6.53 18.27
CA ASP A 185 8.01 -5.86 19.57
C ASP A 185 7.99 -4.32 19.49
N ILE A 186 7.50 -3.76 18.38
CA ILE A 186 7.29 -2.33 18.20
C ILE A 186 6.10 -2.09 17.28
N GLU A 187 5.14 -1.30 17.77
CA GLU A 187 4.07 -0.71 16.98
C GLU A 187 4.22 0.81 16.99
N ALA A 188 3.74 1.46 15.94
CA ALA A 188 3.69 2.90 15.91
C ALA A 188 2.49 3.37 15.09
N GLU A 189 1.87 4.44 15.56
CA GLU A 189 0.78 5.13 14.87
C GLU A 189 1.12 6.61 14.75
N LEU A 190 0.80 7.19 13.59
CA LEU A 190 0.88 8.64 13.42
C LEU A 190 -0.38 9.28 13.99
N LEU A 191 -0.20 10.23 14.91
CA LEU A 191 -1.32 10.93 15.55
C LEU A 191 -1.88 12.02 14.63
N TYR A 192 -2.70 11.60 13.66
CA TYR A 192 -3.29 12.50 12.65
C TYR A 192 -4.15 13.61 13.24
N ASP A 193 -4.88 13.34 14.32
CA ASP A 193 -5.75 14.34 14.95
C ASP A 193 -4.95 15.57 15.39
N LYS A 194 -3.75 15.36 15.95
CA LYS A 194 -2.85 16.46 16.33
C LYS A 194 -2.29 17.23 15.15
N LEU A 195 -2.18 16.59 13.98
CA LEU A 195 -1.78 17.27 12.76
C LEU A 195 -2.91 18.14 12.19
N ALA A 196 -4.14 17.63 12.23
CA ALA A 196 -5.32 18.30 11.70
C ALA A 196 -5.73 19.52 12.54
N GLU A 197 -5.43 19.52 13.85
CA GLU A 197 -5.68 20.66 14.74
C GLU A 197 -4.79 21.88 14.46
N GLU A 198 -3.65 21.71 13.78
CA GLU A 198 -2.71 22.79 13.47
C GLU A 198 -2.83 23.24 12.00
N GLU A 199 -3.02 24.55 11.72
CA GLU A 199 -3.02 25.07 10.33
C GLU A 199 -1.70 24.81 9.59
N LYS A 200 -0.59 24.73 10.33
CA LYS A 200 0.78 24.55 9.78
C LYS A 200 1.58 23.64 10.71
N PRO A 201 1.33 22.33 10.68
CA PRO A 201 1.97 21.41 11.60
C PRO A 201 3.49 21.46 11.43
N LYS A 202 4.20 21.54 12.56
CA LYS A 202 5.68 21.57 12.56
C LYS A 202 6.29 20.22 12.86
N TYR A 203 5.53 19.33 13.49
CA TYR A 203 5.99 18.04 13.99
C TYR A 203 5.04 16.95 13.57
N PHE A 204 5.58 15.78 13.23
CA PHE A 204 4.82 14.54 13.37
C PHE A 204 4.96 14.08 14.80
N GLU A 205 3.84 13.70 15.40
CA GLU A 205 3.80 13.00 16.68
C GLU A 205 3.34 11.58 16.43
N PHE A 206 4.09 10.64 16.98
CA PHE A 206 3.83 9.21 16.90
C PHE A 206 3.51 8.71 18.30
N GLN A 207 2.54 7.81 18.39
CA GLN A 207 2.38 6.93 19.53
C GLN A 207 3.07 5.61 19.18
N ILE A 208 4.03 5.20 19.99
CA ILE A 208 4.85 4.01 19.76
C ILE A 208 4.62 3.07 20.94
N THR A 209 4.22 1.84 20.67
CA THR A 209 4.05 0.80 21.69
C THR A 209 5.20 -0.18 21.58
N VAL A 210 5.83 -0.51 22.70
CA VAL A 210 6.91 -1.51 22.78
C VAL A 210 6.81 -2.26 24.10
N PRO A 211 7.46 -3.42 24.27
CA PRO A 211 7.62 -4.07 25.56
C PRO A 211 8.17 -3.12 26.64
N ALA A 212 7.76 -3.32 27.89
CA ALA A 212 8.14 -2.47 29.01
C ALA A 212 9.66 -2.43 29.26
N ASP A 213 10.38 -3.51 28.94
CA ASP A 213 11.83 -3.62 29.06
C ASP A 213 12.60 -3.10 27.83
N ALA A 214 11.90 -2.70 26.77
CA ALA A 214 12.52 -2.23 25.54
C ALA A 214 13.16 -0.83 25.72
N PRO A 215 14.32 -0.56 25.08
CA PRO A 215 14.98 0.75 25.13
C PRO A 215 14.12 1.87 24.53
N ARG A 216 14.23 3.10 25.07
CA ARG A 216 13.47 4.28 24.62
C ARG A 216 14.18 5.10 23.53
N GLU A 217 14.91 4.42 22.64
CA GLU A 217 15.73 5.06 21.61
C GLU A 217 15.18 4.81 20.20
N PHE A 218 14.27 5.70 19.76
CA PHE A 218 13.59 5.54 18.48
C PHE A 218 14.17 6.42 17.37
N VAL A 219 14.29 5.85 16.18
CA VAL A 219 14.79 6.53 14.97
C VAL A 219 13.92 6.24 13.77
N ILE A 220 13.88 7.17 12.82
CA ILE A 220 13.49 6.87 11.44
C ILE A 220 14.79 6.65 10.65
N ASP A 221 15.02 5.42 10.20
CA ASP A 221 16.23 5.02 9.47
C ASP A 221 15.95 4.61 8.02
N ARG A 222 14.68 4.44 7.64
CA ARG A 222 14.28 4.18 6.25
C ARG A 222 13.06 5.01 5.84
N ILE A 223 13.08 5.49 4.60
CA ILE A 223 11.95 6.15 3.95
C ILE A 223 11.82 5.60 2.54
N ASN A 224 10.63 5.14 2.16
CA ASN A 224 10.33 4.54 0.85
C ASN A 224 11.32 3.40 0.49
N SER A 225 11.61 2.54 1.47
CA SER A 225 12.59 1.45 1.38
C SER A 225 14.07 1.88 1.21
N GLU A 226 14.36 3.18 1.10
CA GLU A 226 15.73 3.71 1.06
C GLU A 226 16.28 3.90 2.48
N GLU A 227 17.46 3.35 2.74
CA GLU A 227 18.18 3.57 3.99
C GLU A 227 18.73 5.00 4.07
N ILE A 228 18.49 5.66 5.20
CA ILE A 228 18.90 7.04 5.44
C ILE A 228 19.72 7.13 6.73
N LYS A 229 20.45 8.24 6.89
CA LYS A 229 21.06 8.57 8.18
C LYS A 229 19.96 8.59 9.26
N PRO A 230 20.07 7.81 10.35
CA PRO A 230 19.01 7.72 11.35
C PRO A 230 18.61 9.07 11.92
N LEU A 231 17.32 9.36 11.89
CA LEU A 231 16.72 10.58 12.39
C LEU A 231 16.06 10.30 13.74
N LYS A 232 16.66 10.79 14.83
CA LYS A 232 16.17 10.55 16.20
C LYS A 232 14.79 11.17 16.43
N LEU A 233 13.88 10.38 16.99
CA LEU A 233 12.62 10.86 17.53
C LEU A 233 12.86 11.43 18.95
N LYS A 234 12.19 12.54 19.27
CA LYS A 234 12.21 13.11 20.62
C LYS A 234 11.04 12.54 21.42
N VAL A 235 11.32 11.78 22.47
CA VAL A 235 10.31 11.33 23.44
C VAL A 235 9.71 12.54 24.18
N LEU A 236 8.38 12.58 24.26
CA LEU A 236 7.59 13.61 24.94
C LEU A 236 7.02 13.10 26.25
N SER A 237 6.46 11.88 26.22
CA SER A 237 5.93 11.20 27.39
C SER A 237 5.97 9.70 27.19
N GLU A 238 5.91 8.98 28.31
CA GLU A 238 5.82 7.54 28.38
C GLU A 238 4.77 7.15 29.43
N ALA A 239 4.09 6.04 29.19
CA ALA A 239 3.20 5.39 30.14
C ALA A 239 3.40 3.88 30.05
N GLU A 240 3.70 3.24 31.17
CA GLU A 240 3.75 1.78 31.26
C GLU A 240 2.36 1.24 31.58
N ILE A 241 1.93 0.24 30.82
CA ILE A 241 0.63 -0.43 30.96
C ILE A 241 0.91 -1.93 30.87
N GLU A 242 0.78 -2.63 31.99
CA GLU A 242 1.04 -4.06 32.10
C GLU A 242 2.46 -4.45 31.66
N ASP A 243 2.61 -5.15 30.53
CA ASP A 243 3.88 -5.60 29.93
C ASP A 243 4.36 -4.71 28.79
N GLU A 244 3.65 -3.63 28.50
CA GLU A 244 3.94 -2.68 27.44
C GLU A 244 4.23 -1.28 27.97
N ALA A 245 4.82 -0.47 27.09
CA ALA A 245 5.04 0.93 27.32
C ALA A 245 4.71 1.74 26.07
N VAL A 246 3.81 2.70 26.28
CA VAL A 246 3.27 3.60 25.26
C VAL A 246 4.05 4.90 25.30
N ILE A 247 4.73 5.22 24.21
CA ILE A 247 5.64 6.35 24.08
C ILE A 247 5.06 7.34 23.08
N ASN A 248 4.84 8.58 23.50
CA ASN A 248 4.61 9.67 22.57
C ASN A 248 5.95 10.27 22.17
N ALA A 249 6.30 10.20 20.89
CA ALA A 249 7.53 10.74 20.37
C ALA A 249 7.27 11.66 19.17
N ARG A 250 8.16 12.61 18.91
CA ARG A 250 7.99 13.55 17.80
C ARG A 250 9.24 13.82 16.99
N ILE A 251 9.03 14.27 15.77
CA ILE A 251 10.09 14.74 14.86
C ILE A 251 9.61 15.93 14.04
N LYS A 252 10.52 16.83 13.68
CA LYS A 252 10.20 17.98 12.83
C LYS A 252 9.83 17.51 11.43
N ILE A 253 8.65 17.87 10.92
CA ILE A 253 8.21 17.52 9.56
C ILE A 253 9.25 17.93 8.51
N LYS A 254 9.85 19.12 8.67
CA LYS A 254 10.89 19.65 7.78
C LYS A 254 12.12 18.74 7.61
N THR A 255 12.44 17.86 8.57
CA THR A 255 13.55 16.92 8.43
C THR A 255 13.22 15.74 7.53
N LEU A 256 11.93 15.44 7.35
CA LEU A 256 11.40 14.33 6.55
C LEU A 256 10.91 14.78 5.18
N VAL A 257 10.31 15.96 5.05
CA VAL A 257 9.69 16.44 3.79
C VAL A 257 10.64 16.42 2.59
N LYS A 258 11.95 16.64 2.78
CA LYS A 258 12.92 16.56 1.68
C LYS A 258 13.14 15.15 1.11
N LYS A 259 12.73 14.14 1.88
CA LYS A 259 12.81 12.71 1.55
C LYS A 259 11.46 12.14 1.12
N PHE A 260 10.37 12.89 1.29
CA PHE A 260 9.06 12.49 0.85
C PHE A 260 8.82 12.87 -0.62
N ASP A 261 8.11 11.98 -1.28
CA ASP A 261 7.47 12.23 -2.55
C ASP A 261 6.05 12.76 -2.31
N LYS A 262 5.44 13.37 -3.33
CA LYS A 262 4.00 13.67 -3.30
C LYS A 262 3.23 12.34 -3.34
N GLY A 263 2.19 12.23 -2.51
CA GLY A 263 1.37 11.01 -2.36
C GLY A 263 1.88 10.10 -1.25
N ILE A 264 1.69 8.79 -1.44
CA ILE A 264 2.03 7.77 -0.44
C ILE A 264 3.54 7.66 -0.23
N ASN A 265 3.93 7.70 1.04
CA ASN A 265 5.27 7.42 1.52
C ASN A 265 5.23 6.37 2.63
N PHE A 266 6.31 5.62 2.78
CA PHE A 266 6.52 4.72 3.92
C PHE A 266 7.69 5.22 4.75
N ILE A 267 7.51 5.23 6.07
CA ILE A 267 8.60 5.46 7.03
C ILE A 267 8.75 4.21 7.89
N GLU A 268 9.97 3.83 8.21
CA GLU A 268 10.22 2.79 9.21
C GLU A 268 10.72 3.43 10.49
N ILE A 269 10.01 3.18 11.58
CA ILE A 269 10.44 3.56 12.93
C ILE A 269 11.10 2.34 13.55
N ALA A 270 12.37 2.48 13.93
CA ALA A 270 13.16 1.41 14.52
C ALA A 270 13.53 1.75 15.97
N ASN A 271 13.60 0.72 16.82
CA ASN A 271 14.22 0.81 18.13
C ASN A 271 15.73 0.61 17.99
N SER A 272 16.47 1.71 18.03
CA SER A 272 17.93 1.72 17.88
C SER A 272 18.70 1.29 19.13
N GLY A 273 18.03 1.10 20.27
CA GLY A 273 18.65 0.62 21.49
C GLY A 273 18.65 -0.91 21.62
N SER A 274 17.86 -1.62 20.82
CA SER A 274 17.82 -3.10 20.83
C SER A 274 19.04 -3.69 20.13
N SER A 275 19.46 -4.89 20.56
CA SER A 275 20.54 -5.65 19.93
C SER A 275 20.18 -6.16 18.53
N GLU A 276 18.88 -6.35 18.27
CA GLU A 276 18.33 -6.71 16.97
C GLU A 276 17.49 -5.55 16.44
N ARG A 277 17.51 -5.32 15.12
CA ARG A 277 16.73 -4.22 14.53
C ARG A 277 15.24 -4.59 14.52
N VAL A 278 14.54 -4.14 15.56
CA VAL A 278 13.08 -4.17 15.61
C VAL A 278 12.55 -2.87 15.00
N SER A 279 11.66 -2.97 14.02
CA SER A 279 11.07 -1.80 13.36
C SER A 279 9.66 -2.05 12.89
N THR A 280 8.87 -0.98 12.84
CA THR A 280 7.53 -0.98 12.25
C THR A 280 7.46 -0.01 11.08
N ARG A 281 6.65 -0.35 10.07
CA ARG A 281 6.47 0.45 8.85
C ARG A 281 5.14 1.18 8.90
N LEU A 282 5.23 2.50 8.81
CA LEU A 282 4.10 3.42 8.77
C LEU A 282 3.89 3.96 7.36
N MET A 283 2.64 3.98 6.91
CA MET A 283 2.23 4.65 5.68
C MET A 283 1.80 6.09 5.99
N VAL A 284 2.27 7.05 5.21
CA VAL A 284 1.88 8.45 5.33
C VAL A 284 1.59 9.00 3.93
N ASP A 285 0.38 9.51 3.72
CA ASP A 285 0.03 10.22 2.50
C ASP A 285 0.38 11.71 2.65
N ILE A 286 1.13 12.24 1.69
CA ILE A 286 1.68 13.60 1.75
C ILE A 286 1.18 14.41 0.56
N GLU A 287 0.38 15.43 0.88
CA GLU A 287 0.05 16.50 -0.07
C GLU A 287 1.08 17.65 0.09
N ILE A 288 1.86 17.91 -0.98
CA ILE A 288 2.90 18.95 -1.03
C ILE A 288 2.50 20.04 -2.02
#